data_AF-A0A1G9DRP0-F1
#
_entry.id   AF-A0A1G9DRP0-F1
#
_cell.length_a   1.000
_cell.length_b   1.000
_cell.length_c   1.000
_cell.angle_alpha   90.00
_cell.angle_beta   90.00
_cell.angle_gamma   90.00
#
_symmetry.space_group_name_H-M   'P 1'
#
loop_
_entity.id
_entity.type
_entity.pdbx_description
1 polymer ?
#
loop_
_entity_poly.entity_id
_entity_poly.type
_entity_poly.pdbx_seq_one_letter_code
_entity_poly.pdbx_strand_id
1 'polypeptide(L)'
;MNIKTLLLAVFASVFLAACSDGADDEMNHDAPESDEMRTLDVELFTPDHLMSGETVEMTAHVTSNDEDVTEADHVMFEIQDENEETLEEITAEHSENGEYTVEYTFDETGTYTVISHVDAFSLHTMPSSEVIVE
;
A
#
# COMPACT_ATOMS: atom_id res chain seq x y z
N MET A 1 38.93 -1.61 69.13
CA MET A 1 37.47 -1.45 68.98
C MET A 1 37.23 -0.99 67.56
N ASN A 2 36.48 -1.81 66.85
CA ASN A 2 36.27 -1.72 65.41
C ASN A 2 35.25 -0.61 65.15
N ILE A 3 35.49 0.29 64.22
CA ILE A 3 34.38 0.77 63.39
C ILE A 3 34.86 1.12 61.98
N LYS A 4 34.15 0.51 61.04
CA LYS A 4 34.35 0.55 59.60
C LYS A 4 33.66 1.81 59.06
N THR A 5 34.37 2.57 58.26
CA THR A 5 33.83 3.61 57.36
C THR A 5 34.66 3.44 56.08
N LEU A 6 34.23 2.62 55.13
CA LEU A 6 33.24 2.88 54.07
C LEU A 6 33.57 4.15 53.26
N LEU A 7 33.81 3.91 51.96
CA LEU A 7 33.87 4.82 50.82
C LEU A 7 35.09 5.74 50.69
N LEU A 8 36.04 5.30 49.85
CA LEU A 8 36.30 5.97 48.56
C LEU A 8 37.15 5.03 47.68
N ALA A 9 36.50 4.33 46.75
CA ALA A 9 37.23 3.57 45.73
C ALA A 9 37.85 4.58 44.75
N VAL A 10 39.13 4.86 44.96
CA VAL A 10 39.99 5.56 44.00
C VAL A 10 40.11 4.65 42.78
N PHE A 11 39.34 4.97 41.73
CA PHE A 11 39.44 4.32 40.44
C PHE A 11 40.73 4.80 39.77
N ALA A 12 41.81 4.06 40.01
CA ALA A 12 43.10 4.27 39.39
C ALA A 12 43.06 3.80 37.94
N SER A 13 43.48 4.70 37.06
CA SER A 13 43.60 4.59 35.62
C SER A 13 44.31 3.33 35.15
N VAL A 14 43.76 2.69 34.11
CA VAL A 14 44.54 1.88 33.17
C VAL A 14 44.26 2.42 31.78
N PHE A 15 45.27 3.11 31.23
CA PHE A 15 45.38 3.37 29.80
C PHE A 15 45.78 2.07 29.12
N LEU A 16 44.97 1.61 28.18
CA LEU A 16 45.41 0.70 27.12
C LEU A 16 45.02 1.35 25.79
N ALA A 17 46.00 2.02 25.20
CA ALA A 17 45.98 2.36 23.79
C ALA A 17 46.14 1.06 23.00
N ALA A 18 45.08 0.63 22.33
CA ALA A 18 45.15 -0.36 21.27
C ALA A 18 44.94 0.38 19.95
N CYS A 19 46.04 0.70 19.26
CA CYS A 19 45.99 0.98 17.83
C CYS A 19 45.84 -0.37 17.12
N SER A 20 44.73 -0.60 16.42
CA SER A 20 44.72 -1.52 15.29
C SER A 20 44.57 -0.69 14.03
N ASP A 21 45.60 -0.80 13.18
CA ASP A 21 45.59 -0.41 11.79
C ASP A 21 44.39 -1.08 11.09
N GLY A 22 43.57 -0.26 10.45
CA GLY A 22 42.35 -0.67 9.76
C GLY A 22 42.09 0.34 8.66
N ALA A 23 42.76 0.14 7.52
CA ALA A 23 42.34 0.70 6.26
C ALA A 23 41.04 -0.03 5.88
N ASP A 24 39.90 0.66 5.92
CA ASP A 24 38.67 0.19 5.27
C ASP A 24 37.81 1.41 4.90
N ASP A 25 37.65 1.52 3.58
CA ASP A 25 36.62 2.20 2.80
C ASP A 25 36.00 3.53 3.32
N GLU A 26 36.47 4.60 2.69
CA GLU A 26 35.71 5.81 2.42
C GLU A 26 34.45 5.44 1.60
N MET A 27 33.37 5.06 2.28
CA MET A 27 32.04 4.99 1.69
C MET A 27 31.57 6.42 1.38
N ASN A 28 31.93 6.89 0.19
CA ASN A 28 31.29 8.01 -0.50
C ASN A 28 29.82 7.62 -0.72
N HIS A 29 28.97 7.90 0.26
CA HIS A 29 27.53 7.91 0.05
C HIS A 29 27.22 9.19 -0.76
N ASP A 30 27.38 9.08 -2.07
CA ASP A 30 26.47 9.76 -3.00
C ASP A 30 25.07 9.32 -2.57
N ALA A 31 24.41 10.18 -1.79
CA ALA A 31 23.00 10.03 -1.51
C ALA A 31 22.30 10.18 -2.87
N PRO A 32 21.61 9.14 -3.38
CA PRO A 32 20.77 9.33 -4.55
C PRO A 32 19.74 10.41 -4.21
N GLU A 33 19.49 11.26 -5.19
CA GLU A 33 18.51 12.34 -5.13
C GLU A 33 17.19 11.84 -4.53
N SER A 34 16.57 12.68 -3.70
CA SER A 34 15.37 12.39 -2.91
C SER A 34 14.40 11.43 -3.60
N ASP A 35 14.39 10.17 -3.15
CA ASP A 35 13.24 9.30 -3.28
C ASP A 35 12.15 9.94 -2.44
N GLU A 36 11.34 10.81 -3.05
CA GLU A 36 10.15 11.31 -2.38
C GLU A 36 9.31 10.09 -2.02
N MET A 37 9.00 9.92 -0.73
CA MET A 37 8.17 8.80 -0.28
C MET A 37 6.82 8.90 -0.98
N ARG A 38 6.56 8.00 -1.94
CA ARG A 38 5.30 7.94 -2.68
C ARG A 38 4.25 7.20 -1.86
N THR A 39 3.03 7.72 -1.84
CA THR A 39 1.83 6.98 -1.42
C THR A 39 1.09 6.43 -2.63
N LEU A 40 0.20 5.47 -2.40
CA LEU A 40 -0.77 5.03 -3.39
C LEU A 40 -2.10 4.86 -2.68
N ASP A 41 -3.05 5.69 -3.07
CA ASP A 41 -4.38 5.77 -2.48
C ASP A 41 -5.41 5.52 -3.58
N VAL A 42 -6.40 4.68 -3.29
CA VAL A 42 -7.45 4.30 -4.25
C VAL A 42 -8.80 4.42 -3.60
N GLU A 43 -9.67 5.23 -4.22
CA GLU A 43 -11.07 5.35 -3.86
C GLU A 43 -11.90 4.52 -4.84
N LEU A 44 -12.57 3.48 -4.32
CA LEU A 44 -13.43 2.59 -5.08
C LEU A 44 -14.88 3.08 -5.01
N PHE A 45 -15.46 3.37 -6.16
CA PHE A 45 -16.85 3.77 -6.31
C PHE A 45 -17.65 2.64 -6.96
N THR A 46 -18.59 2.10 -6.18
CA THR A 46 -19.57 1.10 -6.61
C THR A 46 -20.97 1.52 -6.16
N PRO A 47 -22.03 1.06 -6.84
CA PRO A 47 -23.38 1.18 -6.30
C PRO A 47 -23.53 0.31 -5.04
N ASP A 48 -24.15 0.84 -3.98
CA ASP A 48 -24.45 0.04 -2.78
C ASP A 48 -25.56 -1.01 -3.07
N HIS A 49 -26.55 -0.62 -3.89
CA HIS A 49 -27.72 -1.42 -4.24
C HIS A 49 -28.09 -1.22 -5.71
N LEU A 50 -28.44 -2.29 -6.44
CA LEU A 50 -28.95 -2.24 -7.82
C LEU A 50 -29.91 -3.41 -8.13
N MET A 51 -30.62 -3.33 -9.26
CA MET A 51 -31.47 -4.44 -9.73
C MET A 51 -30.69 -5.37 -10.66
N SER A 52 -30.94 -6.66 -10.55
CA SER A 52 -30.41 -7.67 -11.47
C SER A 52 -30.67 -7.30 -12.95
N GLY A 53 -29.64 -7.49 -13.78
CA GLY A 53 -29.65 -7.14 -15.20
C GLY A 53 -29.41 -5.66 -15.51
N GLU A 54 -29.15 -4.81 -14.51
CA GLU A 54 -28.69 -3.44 -14.73
C GLU A 54 -27.17 -3.40 -14.99
N THR A 55 -26.78 -2.72 -16.06
CA THR A 55 -25.38 -2.39 -16.33
C THR A 55 -24.99 -1.17 -15.50
N VAL A 56 -23.91 -1.30 -14.75
CA VAL A 56 -23.36 -0.24 -13.90
C VAL A 56 -21.91 0.01 -14.27
N GLU A 57 -21.48 1.26 -14.11
CA GLU A 57 -20.07 1.64 -14.21
C GLU A 57 -19.47 1.64 -12.79
N MET A 58 -18.35 0.96 -12.64
CA MET A 58 -17.55 0.97 -11.41
C MET A 58 -16.26 1.74 -11.69
N THR A 59 -15.83 2.55 -10.72
CA THR A 59 -14.68 3.45 -10.88
C THR A 59 -13.69 3.28 -9.74
N ALA A 60 -12.41 3.20 -10.08
CA ALA A 60 -11.31 3.29 -9.13
C ALA A 60 -10.57 4.59 -9.43
N HIS A 61 -10.61 5.56 -8.51
CA HIS A 61 -9.84 6.79 -8.60
C HIS A 61 -8.50 6.59 -7.92
N VAL A 62 -7.42 6.66 -8.69
CA VAL A 62 -6.07 6.35 -8.25
C VAL A 62 -5.27 7.63 -8.07
N THR A 63 -4.77 7.85 -6.86
CA THR A 63 -3.94 9.03 -6.53
C THR A 63 -2.64 8.63 -5.84
N SER A 64 -1.63 9.49 -5.99
CA SER A 64 -0.34 9.37 -5.29
C SER A 64 0.05 10.76 -4.80
N ASN A 65 0.28 10.92 -3.49
CA ASN A 65 0.59 12.22 -2.89
C ASN A 65 -0.41 13.34 -3.28
N ASP A 66 -1.71 13.01 -3.29
CA ASP A 66 -2.81 13.91 -3.70
C ASP A 66 -2.82 14.31 -5.21
N GLU A 67 -2.05 13.63 -6.07
CA GLU A 67 -2.05 13.81 -7.52
C GLU A 67 -2.63 12.60 -8.26
N ASP A 68 -3.37 12.85 -9.35
CA ASP A 68 -3.99 11.79 -10.18
C ASP A 68 -2.95 10.91 -10.88
N VAL A 69 -3.14 9.59 -10.81
CA VAL A 69 -2.25 8.60 -11.46
C VAL A 69 -2.88 8.11 -12.76
N THR A 70 -2.49 8.73 -13.87
CA THR A 70 -3.02 8.38 -15.20
C THR A 70 -2.31 7.21 -15.89
N GLU A 71 -1.16 6.78 -15.35
CA GLU A 71 -0.33 5.70 -15.89
C GLU A 71 0.00 4.67 -14.80
N ALA A 72 -1.02 3.99 -14.28
CA ALA A 72 -0.84 2.84 -13.41
C ALA A 72 -0.30 1.65 -14.21
N ASP A 73 0.50 0.80 -13.55
CA ASP A 73 1.08 -0.40 -14.17
C ASP A 73 -0.03 -1.42 -14.50
N HIS A 74 -1.02 -1.55 -13.62
CA HIS A 74 -2.16 -2.44 -13.81
C HIS A 74 -3.34 -2.01 -12.91
N VAL A 75 -4.55 -2.03 -13.47
CA VAL A 75 -5.80 -1.86 -12.71
C VAL A 75 -6.79 -2.93 -13.13
N MET A 76 -7.34 -3.67 -12.15
CA MET A 76 -8.28 -4.75 -12.38
C MET A 76 -9.35 -4.79 -11.30
N PHE A 77 -10.59 -5.05 -11.71
CA PHE A 77 -11.71 -5.27 -10.80
C PHE A 77 -11.97 -6.77 -10.69
N GLU A 78 -12.01 -7.27 -9.46
CA GLU A 78 -12.39 -8.63 -9.14
C GLU A 78 -13.79 -8.60 -8.52
N ILE A 79 -14.69 -9.44 -9.04
CA ILE A 79 -16.04 -9.62 -8.54
C ILE A 79 -16.12 -10.98 -7.86
N GLN A 80 -16.43 -10.99 -6.56
CA GLN A 80 -16.62 -12.21 -5.76
C GLN A 80 -18.08 -12.35 -5.35
N ASP A 81 -18.54 -13.60 -5.22
CA ASP A 81 -19.83 -13.93 -4.64
C ASP A 81 -19.84 -13.85 -3.09
N GLU A 82 -20.97 -14.21 -2.47
CA GLU A 82 -21.11 -14.24 -1.00
C GLU A 82 -20.20 -15.26 -0.31
N ASN A 83 -19.61 -16.21 -1.06
CA ASN A 83 -18.70 -17.25 -0.57
C ASN A 83 -17.23 -16.90 -0.83
N GLU A 84 -16.93 -15.67 -1.25
CA GLU A 84 -15.59 -15.21 -1.63
C GLU A 84 -15.04 -15.97 -2.86
N GLU A 85 -15.90 -16.60 -3.66
CA GLU A 85 -15.50 -17.20 -4.94
C GLU A 85 -15.44 -16.13 -6.03
N THR A 86 -14.27 -16.01 -6.67
CA THR A 86 -14.09 -15.11 -7.81
C THR A 86 -14.98 -15.54 -8.99
N LEU A 87 -15.88 -14.65 -9.38
CA LEU A 87 -16.76 -14.83 -10.54
C LEU A 87 -16.10 -14.29 -11.80
N GLU A 88 -15.52 -13.09 -11.72
CA GLU A 88 -14.91 -12.43 -12.87
C GLU A 88 -13.78 -11.49 -12.44
N GLU A 89 -12.78 -11.36 -13.33
CA GLU A 89 -11.67 -10.42 -13.23
C GLU A 89 -11.64 -9.57 -14.50
N ILE A 90 -11.75 -8.26 -14.36
CA ILE A 90 -11.93 -7.31 -15.46
C ILE A 90 -10.82 -6.27 -15.41
N THR A 91 -9.90 -6.29 -16.38
CA THR A 91 -8.91 -5.22 -16.54
C THR A 91 -9.61 -3.91 -16.88
N ALA A 92 -9.32 -2.87 -16.10
CA ALA A 92 -9.89 -1.55 -16.30
C ALA A 92 -9.09 -0.74 -17.33
N GLU A 93 -9.80 0.12 -18.06
CA GLU A 93 -9.17 1.13 -18.91
C GLU A 93 -9.13 2.46 -18.16
N HIS A 94 -8.03 3.19 -18.31
CA HIS A 94 -7.95 4.57 -17.83
C HIS A 94 -8.91 5.44 -18.63
N SER A 95 -9.78 6.18 -17.93
CA SER A 95 -10.69 7.17 -18.50
C SER A 95 -10.04 8.56 -18.47
N GLU A 96 -10.29 9.34 -17.42
CA GLU A 96 -9.74 10.68 -17.22
C GLU A 96 -9.41 10.92 -15.74
N ASN A 97 -8.56 11.91 -15.45
CA ASN A 97 -8.28 12.37 -14.07
C ASN A 97 -7.90 11.24 -13.08
N GLY A 98 -7.14 10.22 -13.54
CA GLY A 98 -6.74 9.09 -12.69
C GLY A 98 -7.86 8.09 -12.39
N GLU A 99 -9.01 8.21 -13.05
CA GLU A 99 -10.13 7.27 -12.95
C GLU A 99 -9.93 6.11 -13.92
N TYR A 100 -10.11 4.90 -13.40
CA TYR A 100 -10.13 3.66 -14.15
C TYR A 100 -11.51 3.05 -14.03
N THR A 101 -12.16 2.80 -15.16
CA THR A 101 -13.59 2.46 -15.20
C THR A 101 -13.81 1.11 -15.86
N VAL A 102 -14.80 0.36 -15.35
CA VAL A 102 -15.31 -0.86 -15.98
C VAL A 102 -16.83 -0.83 -15.97
N GLU A 103 -17.44 -1.27 -17.07
CA GLU A 103 -18.88 -1.56 -17.11
C GLU A 103 -19.12 -3.03 -16.79
N TYR A 104 -20.04 -3.31 -15.87
CA TYR A 104 -20.40 -4.66 -15.48
C TYR A 104 -21.91 -4.80 -15.28
N THR A 105 -22.45 -5.99 -15.54
CA THR A 105 -23.87 -6.31 -15.35
C THR A 105 -24.00 -7.48 -14.41
N PHE A 106 -24.69 -7.29 -13.29
CA PHE A 106 -24.97 -8.36 -12.34
C PHE A 106 -26.24 -9.09 -12.75
N ASP A 107 -26.11 -10.29 -13.32
CA ASP A 107 -27.25 -11.05 -13.85
C ASP A 107 -28.09 -11.76 -12.78
N GLU A 108 -27.49 -12.08 -11.63
CA GLU A 108 -28.14 -12.82 -10.55
C GLU A 108 -28.30 -11.96 -9.30
N THR A 109 -29.34 -12.24 -8.52
CA THR A 109 -29.57 -11.59 -7.23
C THR A 109 -28.62 -12.14 -6.19
N GLY A 110 -28.06 -11.29 -5.34
CA GLY A 110 -27.12 -11.72 -4.32
C GLY A 110 -26.33 -10.55 -3.72
N THR A 111 -25.42 -10.89 -2.82
CA THR A 111 -24.42 -9.96 -2.30
C THR A 111 -23.09 -10.28 -2.96
N TYR A 112 -22.44 -9.26 -3.48
CA TYR A 112 -21.16 -9.36 -4.17
C TYR A 112 -20.12 -8.49 -3.46
N THR A 113 -18.86 -8.93 -3.49
CA THR A 113 -17.73 -8.09 -3.11
C THR A 113 -16.97 -7.68 -4.36
N VAL A 114 -16.82 -6.37 -4.56
CA VAL A 114 -16.02 -5.80 -5.64
C VAL A 114 -14.69 -5.35 -5.04
N ILE A 115 -13.58 -5.79 -5.64
CA ILE A 115 -12.22 -5.48 -5.20
C ILE A 115 -11.47 -4.85 -6.37
N SER A 116 -10.83 -3.70 -6.16
CA SER A 116 -9.96 -3.11 -7.21
C SER A 116 -8.50 -3.39 -6.89
N HIS A 117 -7.84 -4.21 -7.70
CA HIS A 117 -6.40 -4.43 -7.66
C HIS A 117 -5.69 -3.33 -8.45
N VAL A 118 -4.89 -2.53 -7.78
CA VAL A 118 -4.15 -1.42 -8.40
C VAL A 118 -2.66 -1.53 -8.10
N ASP A 119 -1.87 -1.69 -9.16
CA ASP A 119 -0.41 -1.65 -9.15
C ASP A 119 0.06 -0.33 -9.79
N ALA A 120 0.83 0.46 -9.05
CA ALA A 120 1.48 1.66 -9.56
C ALA A 120 2.71 2.02 -8.73
N PHE A 121 3.78 2.50 -9.37
CA PHE A 121 5.01 2.94 -8.69
C PHE A 121 5.63 1.88 -7.76
N SER A 122 5.54 0.60 -8.12
CA SER A 122 5.94 -0.54 -7.27
C SER A 122 5.16 -0.67 -5.94
N LEU A 123 4.01 -0.02 -5.83
CA LEU A 123 3.04 -0.16 -4.75
C LEU A 123 1.82 -0.92 -5.26
N HIS A 124 1.14 -1.62 -4.35
CA HIS A 124 -0.06 -2.39 -4.64
C HIS A 124 -1.13 -2.11 -3.58
N THR A 125 -2.36 -1.84 -4.01
CA THR A 125 -3.52 -1.61 -3.12
C THR A 125 -4.77 -2.31 -3.63
N MET A 126 -5.64 -2.70 -2.69
CA MET A 126 -6.83 -3.51 -2.92
C MET A 126 -8.02 -3.06 -2.07
N PRO A 127 -8.58 -1.85 -2.26
CA PRO A 127 -9.84 -1.51 -1.60
C PRO A 127 -10.97 -2.39 -2.13
N SER A 128 -11.95 -2.63 -1.27
CA SER A 128 -13.12 -3.45 -1.58
C SER A 128 -14.40 -2.78 -1.12
N SER A 129 -15.51 -3.13 -1.77
CA SER A 129 -16.85 -2.63 -1.49
C SER A 129 -17.89 -3.73 -1.67
N GLU A 130 -18.96 -3.69 -0.88
CA GLU A 130 -20.09 -4.62 -0.98
C GLU A 130 -21.16 -4.04 -1.90
N VAL A 131 -21.73 -4.89 -2.75
CA VAL A 131 -22.81 -4.54 -3.68
C VAL A 131 -23.97 -5.51 -3.50
N ILE A 132 -25.16 -5.00 -3.27
CA ILE A 132 -26.38 -5.81 -3.09
C ILE A 132 -27.25 -5.73 -4.35
N VAL A 133 -27.57 -6.89 -4.93
CA VAL A 133 -28.34 -7.01 -6.17
C VAL A 133 -29.68 -7.70 -5.90
N GLU A 134 -30.78 -7.05 -6.30
CA GLU A 134 -32.17 -7.50 -6.07
C GLU A 134 -32.97 -7.83 -7.35
#